data_AF-A0A398D761-F1
#
_entry.id   AF-A0A398D761-F1
#
_cell.length_a   1.000
_cell.length_b   1.000
_cell.length_c   1.000
_cell.angle_alpha   90.00
_cell.angle_beta   90.00
_cell.angle_gamma   90.00
#
_symmetry.space_group_name_H-M   'P 1'
#
loop_
_entity.id
_entity.type
_entity.pdbx_description
1 polymer ?
#
loop_
_entity_poly.entity_id
_entity_poly.type
_entity_poly.pdbx_seq_one_letter_code
_entity_poly.pdbx_strand_id
1 'polypeptide(L)'
;MKASRLVILLVLAAVFAAMLGFSPAVAAAPPSSVLILNSYDQGYSWTDGEVAGIRSVLGDSPSWVQLSVEYLDWRRFPSQQNHDQVEKLLQTRYGASKPDVLIVTDNPALDFAL
;
A
#
# COMPACT_ATOMS: atom_id res chain seq x y z
N MET A 1 1.73 62.80 -2.86
CA MET A 1 2.16 61.98 -1.69
C MET A 1 1.09 61.01 -1.16
N LYS A 2 -0.20 61.39 -1.09
CA LYS A 2 -1.26 60.50 -0.54
C LYS A 2 -1.65 59.35 -1.50
N ALA A 3 -1.74 59.61 -2.81
CA ALA A 3 -2.10 58.61 -3.81
C ALA A 3 -1.09 57.45 -3.91
N SER A 4 0.22 57.76 -3.87
CA SER A 4 1.28 56.73 -3.92
C SER A 4 1.26 55.80 -2.70
N ARG A 5 0.89 56.31 -1.51
CA ARG A 5 0.75 55.50 -0.29
C ARG A 5 -0.45 54.55 -0.37
N LEU A 6 -1.55 54.99 -0.97
CA LEU A 6 -2.75 54.16 -1.16
C LEU A 6 -2.50 53.00 -2.13
N VAL A 7 -1.79 53.26 -3.24
CA VAL A 7 -1.42 52.21 -4.22
C VAL A 7 -0.52 51.15 -3.58
N ILE A 8 0.48 51.58 -2.79
CA ILE A 8 1.37 50.64 -2.08
C ILE A 8 0.56 49.77 -1.11
N LEU A 9 -0.38 50.34 -0.35
CA LEU A 9 -1.21 49.58 0.58
C LEU A 9 -2.11 48.56 -0.14
N LEU A 10 -2.67 48.91 -1.30
CA LEU A 10 -3.49 48.00 -2.11
C LEU A 10 -2.66 46.85 -2.69
N VAL A 11 -1.44 47.12 -3.15
CA VAL A 11 -0.52 46.09 -3.64
C VAL A 11 -0.12 45.15 -2.51
N LEU A 12 0.21 45.68 -1.32
CA LEU A 12 0.53 44.86 -0.15
C LEU A 12 -0.65 44.00 0.29
N ALA A 13 -1.86 44.55 0.29
CA ALA A 13 -3.07 43.79 0.62
C ALA A 13 -3.35 42.67 -0.40
N ALA A 14 -3.14 42.92 -1.69
CA ALA A 14 -3.29 41.92 -2.74
C ALA A 14 -2.24 40.79 -2.62
N VAL A 15 -0.99 41.14 -2.32
CA VAL A 15 0.09 40.16 -2.08
C VAL A 15 -0.22 39.32 -0.83
N PHE A 16 -0.68 39.96 0.25
CA PHE A 16 -1.06 39.26 1.48
C PHE A 16 -2.25 38.31 1.26
N ALA A 17 -3.26 38.73 0.51
CA ALA A 17 -4.40 37.89 0.14
C ALA A 17 -3.98 36.69 -0.74
N ALA A 18 -3.03 36.89 -1.66
CA ALA A 18 -2.49 35.81 -2.49
C ALA A 18 -1.70 34.78 -1.66
N MET A 19 -1.02 35.23 -0.59
CA MET A 19 -0.30 34.33 0.32
C MET A 19 -1.24 33.53 1.24
N LEU A 20 -2.39 34.09 1.61
CA LEU A 20 -3.40 33.38 2.44
C LEU A 20 -4.10 32.23 1.70
N GLY A 21 -4.03 32.18 0.36
CA GLY A 21 -4.60 31.10 -0.46
C GLY A 21 -3.69 29.87 -0.63
N PHE A 22 -2.42 29.97 -0.22
CA PHE A 22 -1.45 28.87 -0.31
C PHE A 22 -1.45 28.07 0.99
N SER A 23 -2.42 27.17 1.16
CA SER A 23 -2.25 26.06 2.10
C SER A 23 -1.32 25.04 1.45
N PRO A 24 -0.10 24.79 1.96
CA PRO A 24 0.68 23.67 1.48
C PRO A 24 -0.15 22.42 1.73
N ALA A 25 -0.50 21.70 0.66
CA ALA A 25 -1.05 20.38 0.80
C ALA A 25 -0.01 19.55 1.55
N VAL A 26 -0.31 19.18 2.79
CA VAL A 26 0.50 18.21 3.51
C VAL A 26 0.32 16.91 2.73
N ALA A 27 1.34 16.54 1.96
CA ALA A 27 1.35 15.25 1.29
C ALA A 27 1.25 14.19 2.39
N ALA A 28 0.15 13.46 2.43
CA ALA A 28 0.02 12.32 3.32
C ALA A 28 1.19 11.37 3.02
N ALA A 29 1.80 10.81 4.07
CA ALA A 29 2.82 9.79 3.89
C ALA A 29 2.23 8.68 3.01
N PRO A 30 3.01 8.14 2.05
CA PRO A 30 2.52 7.06 1.21
C PRO A 30 2.07 5.88 2.09
N PRO A 31 0.98 5.19 1.72
CA PRO A 31 0.49 4.07 2.50
C PRO A 31 1.56 2.97 2.57
N SER A 32 1.73 2.37 3.74
CA SER A 32 2.53 1.17 3.91
C SER A 32 1.94 0.01 3.10
N SER A 33 2.76 -0.60 2.28
CA SER A 33 2.38 -1.71 1.42
C SER A 33 2.58 -3.04 2.15
N VAL A 34 1.55 -3.87 2.19
CA VAL A 34 1.56 -5.16 2.86
C VAL A 34 1.12 -6.23 1.87
N LEU A 35 1.94 -7.25 1.69
CA LEU A 35 1.62 -8.42 0.87
C LEU A 35 1.30 -9.60 1.79
N ILE A 36 0.13 -10.20 1.61
CA ILE A 36 -0.22 -11.49 2.21
C ILE A 36 0.04 -12.57 1.16
N LEU A 37 0.94 -13.51 1.46
CA LEU A 37 1.19 -14.70 0.65
C LEU A 37 0.64 -15.93 1.36
N ASN A 38 -0.45 -16.48 0.82
CA ASN A 38 -1.08 -17.66 1.39
C ASN A 38 -0.50 -18.94 0.78
N SER A 39 -0.38 -19.98 1.61
CA SER A 39 0.02 -21.32 1.14
C SER A 39 -0.99 -21.96 0.18
N TYR A 40 -2.28 -21.67 0.35
CA TYR A 40 -3.37 -22.35 -0.34
C TYR A 40 -4.32 -21.34 -0.98
N ASP A 41 -5.06 -21.75 -2.01
CA ASP A 41 -5.93 -20.86 -2.78
C ASP A 41 -7.16 -20.35 -2.00
N GLN A 42 -7.75 -19.27 -2.50
CA GLN A 42 -9.05 -18.77 -2.03
C GLN A 42 -10.15 -19.84 -2.14
N GLY A 43 -11.09 -19.85 -1.18
CA GLY A 43 -12.22 -20.78 -1.13
C GLY A 43 -12.00 -21.97 -0.19
N TYR A 44 -10.78 -22.15 0.32
CA TYR A 44 -10.56 -22.98 1.50
C TYR A 44 -10.94 -22.19 2.75
N SER A 45 -11.76 -22.79 3.62
CA SER A 45 -12.31 -22.09 4.79
C SER A 45 -11.25 -21.54 5.75
N TRP A 46 -10.10 -22.22 5.87
CA TRP A 46 -8.98 -21.74 6.68
C TRP A 46 -8.31 -20.53 6.04
N THR A 47 -7.92 -20.60 4.76
CA THR A 47 -7.30 -19.48 4.04
C THR A 47 -8.20 -18.26 4.00
N ASP A 48 -9.50 -18.43 3.71
CA ASP A 48 -10.46 -17.33 3.70
C ASP A 48 -10.60 -16.71 5.10
N GLY A 49 -10.58 -17.55 6.15
CA GLY A 49 -10.62 -17.11 7.54
C GLY A 49 -9.38 -16.32 7.96
N GLU A 50 -8.18 -16.77 7.56
CA GLU A 50 -6.91 -16.07 7.81
C GLU A 50 -6.90 -14.69 7.15
N VAL A 51 -7.22 -14.64 5.85
CA VAL A 51 -7.28 -13.38 5.10
C VAL A 51 -8.33 -12.45 5.69
N ALA A 52 -9.51 -12.97 6.08
CA ALA A 52 -10.54 -12.17 6.72
C ALA A 52 -10.08 -11.60 8.08
N GLY A 53 -9.40 -12.39 8.90
CA GLY A 53 -8.84 -11.94 10.18
C GLY A 53 -7.75 -10.87 10.02
N ILE A 54 -6.87 -11.01 9.02
CA ILE A 54 -5.87 -9.98 8.74
C ILE A 54 -6.55 -8.69 8.24
N ARG A 55 -7.54 -8.82 7.35
CA ARG A 55 -8.28 -7.67 6.80
C ARG A 55 -9.14 -6.97 7.85
N SER A 56 -9.69 -7.66 8.84
CA SER A 56 -10.49 -7.00 9.88
C SER A 56 -9.66 -6.07 10.77
N VAL A 57 -8.35 -6.33 10.91
CA VAL A 57 -7.44 -5.48 11.70
C VAL A 57 -6.76 -4.43 10.82
N LEU A 58 -6.26 -4.83 9.65
CA LEU A 58 -5.46 -3.97 8.78
C LEU A 58 -6.28 -3.23 7.72
N GLY A 59 -7.44 -3.77 7.32
CA GLY A 59 -8.33 -3.19 6.30
C GLY A 59 -9.22 -2.07 6.83
N ASP A 60 -9.54 -2.07 8.12
CA ASP A 60 -10.27 -0.99 8.79
C ASP A 60 -9.37 0.22 9.12
N SER A 61 -8.08 0.16 8.75
CA SER A 61 -7.16 1.26 8.99
C SER A 61 -7.28 2.39 7.95
N PRO A 62 -7.27 3.66 8.38
CA PRO A 62 -7.56 4.79 7.51
C PRO A 62 -6.49 5.02 6.44
N SER A 63 -6.72 4.62 5.18
CA SER A 63 -5.95 5.06 4.00
C SER A 63 -4.41 4.85 4.00
N TRP A 64 -3.84 4.25 5.05
CA TRP A 64 -2.39 4.16 5.27
C TRP A 64 -1.83 2.75 5.08
N VAL A 65 -2.67 1.72 4.86
CA VAL A 65 -2.21 0.37 4.49
C VAL A 65 -2.77 -0.03 3.14
N GLN A 66 -1.89 -0.41 2.22
CA GLN A 66 -2.27 -1.05 0.96
C GLN A 66 -2.06 -2.56 1.06
N LEU A 67 -3.14 -3.32 1.22
CA LEU A 67 -3.11 -4.77 1.32
C LEU A 67 -3.23 -5.44 -0.06
N SER A 68 -2.25 -6.26 -0.41
CA SER A 68 -2.30 -7.19 -1.53
C SER A 68 -2.36 -8.64 -1.03
N VAL A 69 -2.97 -9.54 -1.81
CA VAL A 69 -3.08 -10.96 -1.47
C VAL A 69 -2.69 -11.80 -2.67
N GLU A 70 -1.80 -12.76 -2.45
CA GLU A 70 -1.33 -13.72 -3.44
C GLU A 70 -1.42 -15.13 -2.86
N TYR A 71 -1.43 -16.12 -3.75
CA TYR A 71 -1.67 -17.51 -3.41
C TYR A 71 -0.63 -18.40 -4.08
N LEU A 72 0.03 -19.25 -3.30
CA LEU A 72 0.91 -20.29 -3.86
C LEU A 72 0.14 -21.43 -4.48
N ASP A 73 -1.09 -21.66 -4.02
CA ASP A 73 -1.91 -22.79 -4.45
C ASP A 73 -1.22 -24.15 -4.28
N TRP A 74 -0.44 -24.28 -3.19
CA TRP A 74 0.43 -25.43 -2.96
C TRP A 74 -0.34 -26.74 -2.85
N ARG A 75 -1.58 -26.71 -2.37
CA ARG A 75 -2.39 -27.93 -2.21
C ARG A 75 -2.83 -28.52 -3.54
N ARG A 76 -3.05 -27.70 -4.59
CA ARG A 76 -3.40 -28.17 -5.93
C ARG A 76 -2.15 -28.44 -6.77
N PHE A 77 -1.09 -27.66 -6.57
CA PHE A 77 0.15 -27.75 -7.36
C PHE A 77 1.43 -27.79 -6.48
N PRO A 78 1.67 -28.89 -5.72
CA PRO A 78 2.80 -29.02 -4.81
C PRO A 78 4.10 -29.37 -5.55
N SER A 79 4.61 -28.43 -6.34
CA SER A 79 5.79 -28.66 -7.18
C SER A 79 6.74 -27.47 -7.19
N GLN A 80 8.04 -27.75 -7.32
CA GLN A 80 9.05 -26.71 -7.51
C GLN A 80 8.77 -25.86 -8.75
N GLN A 81 8.23 -26.45 -9.82
CA GLN A 81 7.83 -25.71 -11.02
C GLN A 81 6.80 -24.62 -10.71
N ASN A 82 5.82 -24.91 -9.84
CA ASN A 82 4.84 -23.93 -9.40
C ASN A 82 5.50 -22.82 -8.57
N HIS A 83 6.40 -23.17 -7.64
CA HIS A 83 7.20 -22.17 -6.92
C HIS A 83 7.96 -21.25 -7.88
N ASP A 84 8.70 -21.78 -8.85
CA ASP A 84 9.47 -20.99 -9.81
C ASP A 84 8.55 -20.05 -10.63
N GLN A 85 7.32 -20.48 -10.92
CA GLN A 85 6.32 -19.65 -11.63
C GLN A 85 5.78 -18.53 -10.74
N VAL A 86 5.44 -18.83 -9.48
CA VAL A 86 4.98 -17.81 -8.54
C VAL A 86 6.10 -16.83 -8.21
N GLU A 87 7.34 -17.28 -8.07
CA GLU A 87 8.49 -16.40 -7.85
C GLU A 87 8.63 -15.39 -8.99
N LYS A 88 8.59 -15.85 -10.25
CA LYS A 88 8.61 -14.96 -11.42
C LYS A 88 7.45 -13.98 -11.43
N LEU A 89 6.25 -14.43 -11.03
CA LEU A 89 5.08 -13.59 -10.92
C LEU A 89 5.29 -12.47 -9.89
N LEU A 90 5.75 -12.84 -8.69
CA LEU A 90 5.99 -11.89 -7.60
C LEU A 90 7.13 -10.92 -7.95
N GLN A 91 8.21 -11.38 -8.58
CA GLN A 91 9.26 -10.51 -9.10
C GLN A 91 8.73 -9.52 -10.14
N THR A 92 7.82 -9.94 -11.01
CA THR A 92 7.20 -9.06 -12.01
C THR A 92 6.29 -8.01 -11.37
N ARG A 93 5.48 -8.41 -10.36
CA ARG A 93 4.50 -7.52 -9.71
C ARG A 93 5.15 -6.58 -8.69
N TYR A 94 6.15 -7.05 -7.95
CA TYR A 94 6.69 -6.39 -6.77
C TYR A 94 8.20 -6.11 -6.84
N GLY A 95 8.89 -6.49 -7.91
CA GLY A 95 10.35 -6.31 -8.03
C GLY A 95 10.78 -4.85 -8.03
N ALA A 96 10.00 -3.96 -8.66
CA ALA A 96 10.24 -2.52 -8.68
C ALA A 96 9.69 -1.79 -7.46
N SER A 97 8.70 -2.38 -6.77
CA SER A 97 8.03 -1.78 -5.61
C SER A 97 7.74 -2.89 -4.61
N LYS A 98 8.74 -3.17 -3.78
CA LYS A 98 8.67 -4.23 -2.78
C LYS A 98 7.68 -3.84 -1.68
N PRO A 99 6.89 -4.80 -1.17
CA PRO A 99 6.05 -4.54 -0.02
C PRO A 99 6.93 -4.21 1.20
N ASP A 100 6.46 -3.30 2.05
CA ASP A 100 7.10 -2.95 3.32
C ASP A 100 7.02 -4.13 4.31
N VAL A 101 5.95 -4.92 4.22
CA VAL A 101 5.72 -6.12 5.04
C VAL A 101 5.22 -7.28 4.18
N LEU A 102 5.80 -8.47 4.38
CA LEU A 102 5.30 -9.74 3.88
C LEU A 102 4.69 -10.54 5.04
N ILE A 103 3.42 -10.89 4.93
CA ILE A 103 2.73 -11.82 5.83
C ILE A 103 2.59 -13.14 5.08
N VAL A 104 3.03 -14.24 5.69
CA VAL A 104 2.87 -15.59 5.14
C VAL A 104 1.92 -16.40 6.01
N THR A 105 1.14 -17.30 5.41
CA THR A 105 0.28 -18.24 6.16
C THR A 105 0.68 -19.68 5.90
N ASP A 106 0.72 -20.50 6.96
CA ASP A 106 1.16 -21.90 6.97
C ASP A 106 2.61 -22.15 6.49
N ASN A 107 3.03 -23.42 6.57
CA ASN A 107 4.40 -23.83 6.25
C ASN A 107 4.78 -23.60 4.78
N PRO A 108 3.96 -23.93 3.75
CA PRO A 108 4.41 -23.75 2.36
C PRO A 108 4.80 -22.32 1.98
N ALA A 109 4.04 -21.31 2.43
CA ALA A 109 4.36 -19.92 2.19
C ALA A 109 5.55 -19.44 3.01
N LEU A 110 5.73 -19.96 4.22
CA LEU A 110 6.93 -19.71 5.01
C LEU A 110 8.17 -20.31 4.33
N ASP A 111 8.10 -21.56 3.90
CA ASP A 111 9.18 -22.28 3.22
C ASP A 111 9.53 -21.63 1.87
N PHE A 112 8.54 -21.08 1.15
CA PHE A 112 8.76 -20.34 -0.08
C PHE A 112 9.46 -18.99 0.15
N ALA A 113 9.23 -18.35 1.29
CA ALA A 113 9.69 -16.98 1.56
C ALA A 113 11.11 -16.90 2.18
N LEU A 114 11.66 -18.01 2.67
CA LEU A 114 12.97 -18.09 3.35
C LEU A 114 14.05 -18.70 2.45
#